data_AF-A0A343W0A3-F1
#
_entry.id   AF-A0A343W0A3-F1
#
_cell.length_a   1.000
_cell.length_b   1.000
_cell.length_c   1.000
_cell.angle_alpha   90.00
_cell.angle_beta   90.00
_cell.angle_gamma   90.00
#
_symmetry.space_group_name_H-M   'P 1'
#
loop_
_entity.id
_entity.type
_entity.pdbx_description
1 polymer ?
#
loop_
_entity_poly.entity_id
_entity_poly.type
_entity_poly.pdbx_seq_one_letter_code
_entity_poly.pdbx_strand_id
1 'polypeptide(L)'
;LRPSLLGYITLTQTLMLSLFSPVWGFLSDKYSRKWMLVFGTALWGIATIFLANINDFAHILFFRAINGLALGSIGPISQSILADAAKNESLGLSFGLVQLSSSTGRLIGGVITTTVALKYFFGIRGWRLCFIVVGVLSIILSIIVALFVEDAPR
;
A
#
# COMPACT_ATOMS: atom_id res chain seq x y z
N LEU A 1 -23.49 5.87 7.14
CA LEU A 1 -23.12 4.46 6.88
C LEU A 1 -23.43 3.64 8.12
N ARG A 2 -24.05 2.46 8.01
CA ARG A 2 -24.15 1.52 9.13
C ARG A 2 -22.75 1.02 9.51
N PRO A 3 -22.41 0.88 10.81
CA PRO A 3 -21.08 0.43 11.24
C PRO A 3 -20.70 -0.96 10.70
N SER A 4 -21.69 -1.83 10.46
CA SER A 4 -21.47 -3.14 9.82
C SER A 4 -20.89 -3.04 8.40
N LEU A 5 -21.25 -2.01 7.62
CA LEU A 5 -20.73 -1.82 6.25
C LEU A 5 -19.25 -1.44 6.24
N LEU A 6 -18.80 -0.64 7.20
CA LEU A 6 -17.36 -0.38 7.39
C LEU A 6 -16.59 -1.64 7.78
N GLY A 7 -17.21 -2.50 8.59
CA GLY A 7 -16.68 -3.82 8.95
C GLY A 7 -16.42 -4.67 7.72
N TYR A 8 -17.42 -4.83 6.83
CA TYR A 8 -17.28 -5.59 5.60
C TYR A 8 -16.16 -5.07 4.69
N ILE A 9 -16.07 -3.76 4.50
CA ILE A 9 -15.03 -3.12 3.67
C ILE A 9 -13.62 -3.47 4.17
N THR A 10 -13.40 -3.36 5.49
CA THR A 10 -12.10 -3.63 6.10
C THR A 10 -11.79 -5.12 6.08
N LEU A 11 -12.79 -5.95 6.33
CA LEU A 11 -12.65 -7.41 6.36
C LEU A 11 -12.28 -7.96 4.98
N THR A 12 -12.93 -7.50 3.90
CA THR A 12 -12.58 -7.91 2.53
C THR A 12 -11.13 -7.55 2.20
N GLN A 13 -10.67 -6.36 2.58
CA GLN A 13 -9.28 -5.94 2.36
C GLN A 13 -8.29 -6.84 3.11
N THR A 14 -8.54 -7.11 4.40
CA THR A 14 -7.64 -7.93 5.22
C THR A 14 -7.63 -9.39 4.79
N LEU A 15 -8.79 -9.95 4.41
CA LEU A 15 -8.86 -11.30 3.87
C LEU A 15 -8.04 -11.45 2.60
N MET A 16 -8.19 -10.52 1.65
CA MET A 16 -7.41 -10.55 0.40
C MET A 16 -5.93 -10.40 0.67
N LEU A 17 -5.54 -9.50 1.57
CA LEU A 17 -4.15 -9.37 2.01
C LEU A 17 -3.61 -10.70 2.57
N SER A 18 -4.34 -11.34 3.48
CA SER A 18 -3.90 -12.58 4.13
C SER A 18 -3.80 -13.75 3.16
N LEU A 19 -4.71 -13.85 2.18
CA LEU A 19 -4.73 -14.93 1.19
C LEU A 19 -3.64 -14.75 0.13
N PHE A 20 -3.40 -13.51 -0.31
CA PHE A 20 -2.46 -13.22 -1.39
C PHE A 20 -1.03 -12.98 -0.93
N SER A 21 -0.80 -12.59 0.33
CA SER A 21 0.55 -12.42 0.89
C SER A 21 1.49 -13.61 0.62
N PRO A 22 1.13 -14.88 0.92
CA PRO A 22 2.01 -16.01 0.62
C PRO A 22 2.23 -16.21 -0.89
N VAL A 23 1.19 -15.99 -1.71
CA VAL A 23 1.28 -16.11 -3.18
C VAL A 23 2.31 -15.11 -3.74
N TRP A 24 2.27 -13.86 -3.27
CA TRP A 24 3.27 -12.86 -3.65
C TRP A 24 4.65 -13.17 -3.06
N GLY A 25 4.75 -13.79 -1.89
CA GLY A 25 6.03 -14.30 -1.37
C GLY A 25 6.68 -15.28 -2.34
N PHE A 26 5.99 -16.36 -2.68
CA PHE A 26 6.49 -17.37 -3.64
C PHE A 26 6.81 -16.78 -5.02
N LEU A 27 5.97 -15.85 -5.49
CA LEU A 27 6.18 -15.22 -6.80
C LEU A 27 7.41 -14.28 -6.77
N SER A 28 7.75 -13.71 -5.61
CA SER A 28 8.89 -12.78 -5.46
C SER A 28 10.24 -13.49 -5.47
N ASP A 29 10.25 -14.76 -5.10
CA ASP A 29 11.44 -15.61 -5.21
C ASP A 29 11.75 -15.97 -6.67
N LYS A 30 10.71 -16.02 -7.53
CA LYS A 30 10.84 -16.44 -8.94
C LYS A 30 11.05 -15.27 -9.91
N TYR A 31 10.42 -14.12 -9.67
CA TYR A 31 10.45 -12.95 -10.55
C TYR A 31 11.35 -11.83 -10.01
N SER A 32 11.64 -10.83 -10.84
CA SER A 32 12.43 -9.66 -10.41
C SER A 32 11.66 -8.87 -9.34
N ARG A 33 12.19 -8.91 -8.11
CA ARG A 33 11.58 -8.30 -6.91
C ARG A 33 11.26 -6.81 -7.11
N LYS A 34 12.15 -6.08 -7.81
CA LYS A 34 11.95 -4.69 -8.21
C LYS A 34 10.63 -4.48 -8.96
N TRP A 35 10.47 -5.13 -10.12
CA TRP A 35 9.28 -4.97 -10.96
C TRP A 35 8.02 -5.39 -10.22
N MET A 36 8.11 -6.42 -9.39
CA MET A 36 7.00 -6.89 -8.60
C MET A 36 6.54 -5.88 -7.54
N LEU A 37 7.48 -5.16 -6.91
CA LEU A 37 7.17 -4.05 -6.00
C LEU A 37 6.57 -2.85 -6.76
N VAL A 38 7.11 -2.52 -7.93
CA VAL A 38 6.57 -1.46 -8.81
C VAL A 38 5.12 -1.76 -9.19
N PHE A 39 4.83 -2.97 -9.67
CA PHE A 39 3.46 -3.38 -10.01
C PHE A 39 2.52 -3.35 -8.80
N GLY A 40 2.94 -3.88 -7.65
CA GLY A 40 2.13 -3.88 -6.44
C GLY A 40 1.78 -2.47 -5.94
N THR A 41 2.78 -1.59 -5.88
CA THR A 41 2.60 -0.19 -5.45
C THR A 41 1.81 0.65 -6.46
N ALA A 42 2.00 0.43 -7.76
CA ALA A 42 1.21 1.08 -8.81
C ALA A 42 -0.25 0.64 -8.75
N LEU A 43 -0.51 -0.67 -8.64
CA LEU A 43 -1.85 -1.23 -8.54
C LEU A 43 -2.58 -0.70 -7.29
N TRP A 44 -1.88 -0.63 -6.16
CA TRP A 44 -2.42 -0.04 -4.93
C TRP A 44 -2.78 1.43 -5.12
N GLY A 45 -1.89 2.22 -5.72
CA GLY A 45 -2.12 3.65 -5.98
C GLY A 45 -3.33 3.89 -6.90
N ILE A 46 -3.39 3.17 -8.03
CA ILE A 46 -4.50 3.26 -8.99
C ILE A 46 -5.82 2.89 -8.32
N ALA A 47 -5.88 1.75 -7.62
CA ALA A 47 -7.09 1.30 -6.94
C ALA A 47 -7.57 2.32 -5.88
N THR A 48 -6.64 2.99 -5.19
CA THR A 48 -6.92 4.03 -4.19
C THR A 48 -7.51 5.30 -4.85
N ILE A 49 -7.01 5.73 -6.00
CA ILE A 49 -7.57 6.86 -6.77
C ILE A 49 -8.98 6.55 -7.26
N PHE A 50 -9.20 5.34 -7.79
CA PHE A 50 -10.54 4.91 -8.21
C PHE A 50 -11.52 4.89 -7.03
N LEU A 51 -11.09 4.41 -5.86
CA LEU A 51 -11.91 4.38 -4.66
C LEU A 51 -12.41 5.76 -4.23
N ALA A 52 -11.65 6.83 -4.50
CA ALA A 52 -12.06 8.19 -4.19
C ALA A 52 -13.29 8.67 -4.99
N ASN A 53 -13.53 8.10 -6.17
CA ASN A 53 -14.58 8.52 -7.11
C ASN A 53 -15.84 7.65 -7.02
N ILE A 54 -15.76 6.50 -6.36
CA ILE A 54 -16.85 5.53 -6.29
C ILE A 54 -17.84 5.92 -5.17
N ASN A 55 -19.13 5.80 -5.49
CA ASN A 55 -20.23 5.98 -4.53
C ASN A 55 -21.00 4.69 -4.24
N ASP A 56 -20.83 3.68 -5.09
CA ASP A 56 -21.54 2.41 -5.00
C ASP A 56 -20.80 1.41 -4.10
N PHE A 57 -21.53 0.76 -3.20
CA PHE A 57 -20.95 -0.12 -2.19
C PHE A 57 -20.28 -1.37 -2.79
N ALA A 58 -20.87 -1.97 -3.84
CA ALA A 58 -20.32 -3.16 -4.46
C ALA A 58 -18.98 -2.85 -5.15
N HIS A 59 -18.90 -1.70 -5.82
CA HIS A 59 -17.68 -1.21 -6.44
C HIS A 59 -16.60 -0.90 -5.39
N ILE A 60 -16.96 -0.27 -4.26
CA ILE A 60 -16.04 -0.04 -3.14
C ILE A 60 -15.42 -1.37 -2.66
N LEU A 61 -16.25 -2.41 -2.52
CA LEU A 61 -15.80 -3.73 -2.06
C LEU A 61 -14.82 -4.38 -3.04
N PHE A 62 -15.11 -4.29 -4.34
CA PHE A 62 -14.25 -4.79 -5.40
C PHE A 62 -12.87 -4.11 -5.42
N PHE A 63 -12.84 -2.77 -5.41
CA PHE A 63 -11.57 -2.02 -5.37
C PHE A 63 -10.81 -2.20 -4.06
N ARG A 64 -11.50 -2.53 -2.96
CA ARG A 64 -10.88 -2.90 -1.68
C ARG A 64 -10.25 -4.28 -1.69
N ALA A 65 -10.87 -5.23 -2.40
CA ALA A 65 -10.25 -6.52 -2.65
C ALA A 65 -8.94 -6.37 -3.44
N ILE A 66 -8.94 -5.55 -4.50
CA ILE A 66 -7.74 -5.22 -5.28
C ILE A 66 -6.68 -4.55 -4.40
N ASN A 67 -7.09 -3.59 -3.54
CA ASN A 67 -6.18 -2.97 -2.58
C ASN A 67 -5.52 -4.00 -1.66
N GLY A 68 -6.29 -4.96 -1.12
CA GLY A 68 -5.77 -6.02 -0.26
C GLY A 68 -4.76 -6.91 -1.00
N LEU A 69 -5.06 -7.29 -2.24
CA LEU A 69 -4.17 -8.06 -3.10
C LEU A 69 -2.85 -7.30 -3.37
N ALA A 70 -2.94 -6.00 -3.66
CA ALA A 70 -1.77 -5.16 -3.90
C ALA A 70 -0.92 -4.97 -2.62
N LEU A 71 -1.54 -4.69 -1.47
CA LEU A 71 -0.85 -4.57 -0.18
C LEU A 71 -0.16 -5.87 0.24
N GLY A 72 -0.75 -7.03 -0.08
CA GLY A 72 -0.16 -8.34 0.17
C GLY A 72 1.18 -8.55 -0.54
N SER A 73 1.44 -7.84 -1.64
CA SER A 73 2.73 -7.91 -2.35
C SER A 73 3.87 -7.17 -1.66
N ILE A 74 3.56 -6.02 -1.04
CA ILE A 74 4.57 -5.07 -0.58
C ILE A 74 5.36 -5.63 0.62
N GLY A 75 4.66 -6.32 1.54
CA GLY A 75 5.25 -6.91 2.74
C GLY A 75 6.41 -7.88 2.45
N PRO A 76 6.17 -9.02 1.80
CA PRO A 76 7.22 -10.03 1.57
C PRO A 76 8.36 -9.49 0.69
N ILE A 77 8.04 -8.71 -0.35
CA ILE A 77 9.07 -8.18 -1.26
C ILE A 77 9.98 -7.19 -0.52
N SER A 78 9.40 -6.29 0.30
CA SER A 78 10.18 -5.32 1.08
C SER A 78 11.07 -6.02 2.11
N GLN A 79 10.58 -7.07 2.77
CA GLN A 79 11.37 -7.83 3.74
C GLN A 79 12.51 -8.58 3.06
N SER A 80 12.26 -9.14 1.87
CA SER A 80 13.23 -9.87 1.07
C SER A 80 14.35 -8.97 0.54
N ILE A 81 14.02 -7.77 0.01
CA ILE A 81 15.02 -6.77 -0.42
C ILE A 81 15.88 -6.30 0.76
N LEU A 82 15.25 -6.07 1.92
CA LEU A 82 15.97 -5.65 3.12
C LEU A 82 16.93 -6.73 3.63
N ALA A 83 16.50 -8.00 3.55
CA ALA A 83 17.31 -9.14 3.96
C ALA A 83 18.58 -9.26 3.10
N ASP A 84 18.48 -9.03 1.80
CA ASP A 84 19.62 -9.05 0.88
C ASP A 84 20.54 -7.81 1.04
N ALA A 85 19.96 -6.64 1.34
CA ALA A 85 20.72 -5.40 1.49
C ALA A 85 21.44 -5.28 2.85
N ALA A 86 20.92 -5.90 3.90
CA ALA A 86 21.50 -5.82 5.23
C ALA A 86 22.62 -6.85 5.42
N LYS A 87 23.80 -6.40 5.87
CA LYS A 87 24.83 -7.33 6.39
C LYS A 87 24.28 -8.05 7.63
N ASN A 88 24.56 -9.35 7.77
CA ASN A 88 24.02 -10.23 8.81
C ASN A 88 24.02 -9.63 10.25
N GLU A 89 25.03 -8.84 10.63
CA GLU A 89 25.10 -8.20 11.96
C GLU A 89 24.12 -7.03 12.17
N SER A 90 23.50 -6.50 11.12
CA SER A 90 22.67 -5.28 11.13
C SER A 90 21.23 -5.49 10.67
N LEU A 91 20.82 -6.74 10.42
CA LEU A 91 19.46 -7.08 9.98
C LEU A 91 18.39 -6.55 10.95
N GLY A 92 18.57 -6.77 12.25
CA GLY A 92 17.62 -6.31 13.27
C GLY A 92 17.43 -4.80 13.28
N LEU A 93 18.52 -4.03 13.14
CA LEU A 93 18.46 -2.56 13.02
C LEU A 93 17.76 -2.12 11.74
N SER A 94 18.03 -2.79 10.62
CA SER A 94 17.42 -2.50 9.33
C SER A 94 15.90 -2.72 9.38
N PHE A 95 15.45 -3.85 9.92
CA PHE A 95 14.01 -4.11 10.13
C PHE A 95 13.39 -3.09 11.09
N GLY A 96 14.11 -2.73 12.16
CA GLY A 96 13.69 -1.70 13.10
C GLY A 96 13.46 -0.34 12.43
N LEU A 97 14.38 0.10 11.57
CA LEU A 97 14.27 1.37 10.84
C LEU A 97 13.11 1.37 9.83
N VAL A 98 12.89 0.27 9.11
CA VAL A 98 11.74 0.12 8.21
C VAL A 98 10.43 0.15 8.98
N GLN A 99 10.39 -0.52 10.14
CA GLN A 99 9.19 -0.55 10.97
C GLN A 99 8.90 0.81 11.60
N LEU A 100 9.95 1.54 12.02
CA LEU A 100 9.86 2.91 12.49
C LEU A 100 9.29 3.81 11.39
N SER A 101 9.86 3.76 10.19
CA SER A 101 9.42 4.54 9.03
C SER A 101 7.95 4.26 8.69
N SER A 102 7.55 2.99 8.69
CA SER A 102 6.16 2.57 8.45
C SER A 102 5.20 3.05 9.54
N SER A 103 5.61 3.03 10.81
CA SER A 103 4.79 3.50 11.92
C SER A 103 4.65 5.02 11.91
N THR A 104 5.74 5.75 11.68
CA THR A 104 5.74 7.21 11.51
C THR A 104 4.85 7.63 10.35
N GLY A 105 4.94 6.95 9.20
CA GLY A 105 4.07 7.20 8.05
C GLY A 105 2.59 6.99 8.36
N ARG A 106 2.25 5.91 9.09
CA ARG A 106 0.86 5.67 9.54
C ARG A 106 0.34 6.75 10.49
N LEU A 107 1.18 7.23 11.41
CA LEU A 107 0.81 8.30 12.34
C LEU A 107 0.57 9.61 11.60
N ILE A 108 1.53 10.05 10.78
CA ILE A 108 1.43 11.29 10.00
C ILE A 108 0.21 11.22 9.06
N GLY A 109 0.06 10.11 8.32
CA GLY A 109 -1.08 9.89 7.44
C GLY A 109 -2.42 9.90 8.18
N GLY A 110 -2.49 9.29 9.37
CA GLY A 110 -3.68 9.28 10.21
C GLY A 110 -4.07 10.67 10.71
N VAL A 111 -3.11 11.47 11.18
CA VAL A 111 -3.34 12.84 11.67
C VAL A 111 -3.77 13.77 10.54
N ILE A 112 -3.06 13.72 9.40
CA ILE A 112 -3.42 14.52 8.22
C ILE A 112 -4.81 14.13 7.73
N THR A 113 -5.07 12.83 7.57
CA THR A 113 -6.36 12.36 7.04
C THR A 113 -7.51 12.71 7.96
N THR A 114 -7.37 12.56 9.28
CA THR A 114 -8.45 12.90 10.23
C THR A 114 -8.72 14.41 10.28
N THR A 115 -7.68 15.25 10.22
CA THR A 115 -7.81 16.71 10.24
C THR A 115 -8.41 17.27 8.93
N VAL A 116 -8.06 16.66 7.79
CA VAL A 116 -8.52 17.10 6.46
C VAL A 116 -9.85 16.46 6.09
N ALA A 117 -10.16 15.24 6.54
CA ALA A 117 -11.35 14.50 6.12
C ALA A 117 -12.67 15.21 6.45
N LEU A 118 -12.71 15.96 7.56
CA LEU A 118 -13.87 16.72 8.00
C LEU A 118 -14.02 18.08 7.32
N LYS A 119 -12.99 18.55 6.62
CA LYS A 119 -12.98 19.85 5.92
C LYS A 119 -13.46 19.69 4.49
N TYR A 120 -14.16 20.71 4.00
CA TYR A 120 -14.47 20.86 2.59
C TYR A 120 -13.39 21.74 1.96
N PHE A 121 -12.70 21.20 0.96
CA PHE A 121 -11.76 21.95 0.15
C PHE A 121 -12.31 22.02 -1.27
N PHE A 122 -12.47 23.22 -1.84
CA PHE A 122 -12.92 23.41 -3.23
C PHE A 122 -14.21 22.65 -3.62
N GLY A 123 -15.18 22.53 -2.70
CA GLY A 123 -16.44 21.80 -2.94
C GLY A 123 -16.32 20.27 -2.94
N ILE A 124 -15.11 19.73 -2.71
CA ILE A 124 -14.85 18.29 -2.59
C ILE A 124 -14.72 17.93 -1.10
N ARG A 125 -15.32 16.80 -0.70
CA ARG A 125 -15.15 16.27 0.66
C ARG A 125 -13.69 15.87 0.88
N GLY A 126 -13.06 16.38 1.93
CA GLY A 126 -11.64 16.19 2.20
C GLY A 126 -11.18 14.73 2.22
N TRP A 127 -12.03 13.79 2.64
CA TRP A 127 -11.69 12.37 2.61
C TRP A 127 -11.37 11.85 1.21
N ARG A 128 -12.08 12.31 0.16
CA ARG A 128 -11.79 11.93 -1.23
C ARG A 128 -10.45 12.48 -1.68
N LEU A 129 -10.16 13.72 -1.30
CA LEU A 129 -8.90 14.37 -1.63
C LEU A 129 -7.72 13.63 -0.97
N CYS A 130 -7.88 13.16 0.27
CA CYS A 130 -6.88 12.30 0.92
C CYS A 130 -6.63 11.00 0.12
N PHE A 131 -7.67 10.31 -0.34
CA PHE A 131 -7.50 9.10 -1.16
C PHE A 131 -6.78 9.38 -2.49
N ILE A 132 -7.09 10.48 -3.16
CA ILE A 132 -6.42 10.89 -4.40
C ILE A 132 -4.95 11.19 -4.13
N VAL A 133 -4.64 12.01 -3.12
CA VAL A 133 -3.27 12.39 -2.77
C VAL A 133 -2.44 11.17 -2.42
N VAL A 134 -2.97 10.26 -1.60
CA VAL A 134 -2.29 9.01 -1.22
C VAL A 134 -2.04 8.13 -2.44
N GLY A 135 -3.03 7.99 -3.31
CA GLY A 135 -2.89 7.21 -4.53
C GLY A 135 -1.86 7.78 -5.50
N VAL A 136 -1.83 9.11 -5.68
CA VAL A 136 -0.82 9.80 -6.51
C VAL A 136 0.57 9.65 -5.91
N LEU A 137 0.72 9.85 -4.60
CA LEU A 137 2.00 9.63 -3.89
C LEU A 137 2.51 8.21 -4.11
N SER A 138 1.63 7.20 -4.04
CA SER A 138 2.00 5.82 -4.31
C SER A 138 2.53 5.58 -5.73
N ILE A 139 1.87 6.18 -6.73
CA ILE A 139 2.30 6.06 -8.13
C ILE A 139 3.65 6.74 -8.33
N ILE A 140 3.85 7.93 -7.75
CA ILE A 140 5.16 8.61 -7.78
C ILE A 140 6.23 7.73 -7.15
N LEU A 141 5.94 7.13 -5.99
CA LEU A 141 6.88 6.25 -5.30
C LEU A 141 7.19 5.00 -6.12
N SER A 142 6.19 4.42 -6.80
CA SER A 142 6.36 3.32 -7.75
C SER A 142 7.28 3.68 -8.91
N ILE A 143 7.12 4.87 -9.49
CA ILE A 143 8.00 5.38 -10.57
C ILE A 143 9.42 5.59 -10.06
N ILE A 144 9.58 6.17 -8.87
CA ILE A 144 10.91 6.35 -8.25
C ILE A 144 11.59 5.01 -8.05
N VAL A 145 10.89 4.01 -7.52
CA VAL A 145 11.43 2.65 -7.37
C VAL A 145 11.81 2.06 -8.73
N ALA A 146 10.99 2.25 -9.76
CA ALA A 146 11.28 1.75 -11.10
C ALA A 146 12.56 2.37 -11.70
N LEU A 147 12.84 3.65 -11.42
CA LEU A 147 13.99 4.38 -11.96
C LEU A 147 15.27 4.21 -11.13
N PHE A 148 15.19 4.22 -9.80
CA PHE A 148 16.36 4.30 -8.91
C PHE A 148 16.80 2.97 -8.31
N VAL A 149 15.90 1.99 -8.16
CA VAL A 149 16.30 0.68 -7.65
C VAL A 149 16.93 -0.09 -8.80
N GLU A 150 18.23 -0.28 -8.77
CA GLU A 150 18.90 -1.21 -9.69
C GLU A 150 18.68 -2.64 -9.20
N ASP A 151 18.38 -3.55 -10.14
CA ASP A 151 18.24 -4.96 -9.81
C ASP A 151 19.59 -5.45 -9.28
N ALA A 152 19.64 -5.89 -8.02
CA ALA A 152 20.84 -6.50 -7.48
C ALA A 152 21.19 -7.71 -8.36
N PRO A 153 22.44 -7.81 -8.88
CA PRO A 153 22.86 -8.97 -9.65
C PRO A 153 22.71 -10.20 -8.76
N ARG A 154 21.99 -11.20 -9.27
CA ARG A 154 21.75 -12.48 -8.60
C ARG A 154 23.06 -13.21 -8.31
#